data_AF-A0A8D8D3A0-F1
#
_entry.id   AF-A0A8D8D3A0-F1
#
_cell.length_a   1.000
_cell.length_b   1.000
_cell.length_c   1.000
_cell.angle_alpha   90.00
_cell.angle_beta   90.00
_cell.angle_gamma   90.00
#
_symmetry.space_group_name_H-M   'P 1'
#
loop_
_entity.id
_entity.type
_entity.pdbx_description
1 polymer ?
#
loop_
_entity_poly.entity_id
_entity_poly.type
_entity_poly.pdbx_seq_one_letter_code
_entity_poly.pdbx_strand_id
1 'polypeptide(L)'
;MVQIEESKIADIGRVLNDKDRPLKERFRALFTLKNIGGPSALASIESCFDDESALLKHELAYCLGQMQDRAAIPILAKVLEDVKQEPMVRHEAAEALGAIGASEVEDILVKYSKDPVVEVAETCEIALGRVRWLQNKEQGFVDNNPYASVDPTPPAVTNSVEELQRTLLDETESLF
;
A
#
# COMPACT_ATOMS: atom_id res chain seq x y z
N MET A 1 -3.74 -11.36 20.48
CA MET A 1 -2.95 -11.95 19.39
C MET A 1 -3.24 -13.44 19.38
N VAL A 2 -3.75 -13.98 18.28
CA VAL A 2 -3.88 -15.43 18.12
C VAL A 2 -2.46 -15.98 17.92
N GLN A 3 -1.98 -16.83 18.82
CA GLN A 3 -0.72 -17.55 18.62
C GLN A 3 -0.97 -18.62 17.56
N ILE A 4 -0.55 -18.35 16.33
CA ILE A 4 -0.57 -19.32 15.23
C ILE A 4 0.82 -19.93 15.13
N GLU A 5 0.86 -21.25 14.97
CA GLU A 5 2.12 -21.98 14.76
C GLU A 5 2.77 -21.54 13.44
N GLU A 6 4.07 -21.28 13.47
CA GLU A 6 4.85 -20.86 12.29
C GLU A 6 4.71 -21.83 11.10
N SER A 7 4.57 -23.13 11.39
CA SER A 7 4.30 -24.15 10.37
C SER A 7 3.01 -23.88 9.59
N LYS A 8 1.95 -23.41 10.25
CA LYS A 8 0.67 -23.07 9.60
C LYS A 8 0.79 -21.82 8.74
N ILE A 9 1.57 -20.83 9.17
CA ILE A 9 1.86 -19.63 8.37
C ILE A 9 2.61 -20.04 7.10
N ALA A 10 3.61 -20.91 7.22
CA ALA A 10 4.33 -21.46 6.09
C ALA A 10 3.41 -22.25 5.14
N ASP A 11 2.46 -23.02 5.66
CA ASP A 11 1.48 -23.75 4.84
C ASP A 11 0.60 -22.82 4.01
N ILE A 12 0.15 -21.70 4.60
CA ILE A 12 -0.60 -20.66 3.90
C ILE A 12 0.29 -19.98 2.85
N GLY A 13 1.55 -19.69 3.20
CA GLY A 13 2.56 -19.17 2.26
C GLY A 13 2.77 -20.08 1.06
N ARG A 14 2.78 -21.41 1.26
CA ARG A 14 2.84 -22.38 0.15
C ARG A 14 1.62 -22.28 -0.77
N VAL A 15 0.42 -22.08 -0.23
CA VAL A 15 -0.79 -21.86 -1.06
C VAL A 15 -0.68 -20.57 -1.87
N LEU A 16 -0.15 -19.48 -1.29
CA LEU A 16 0.05 -18.22 -2.01
C LEU A 16 1.05 -18.35 -3.16
N ASN A 17 2.15 -19.06 -2.94
CA ASN A 17 3.27 -19.17 -3.89
C ASN A 17 3.14 -20.33 -4.89
N ASP A 18 2.07 -21.13 -4.81
CA ASP A 18 1.80 -22.24 -5.72
C ASP A 18 1.14 -21.74 -7.01
N LYS A 19 1.93 -21.64 -8.08
CA LYS A 19 1.50 -21.11 -9.39
C LYS A 19 0.48 -22.02 -10.10
N ASP A 20 0.36 -23.28 -9.71
CA ASP A 20 -0.62 -24.21 -10.27
C ASP A 20 -2.01 -24.08 -9.62
N ARG A 21 -2.12 -23.29 -8.54
CA ARG A 21 -3.40 -23.09 -7.85
C ARG A 21 -4.27 -22.01 -8.48
N PRO A 22 -5.61 -22.17 -8.40
CA PRO A 22 -6.53 -21.11 -8.80
C PRO A 22 -6.27 -19.80 -8.05
N LEU A 23 -6.31 -18.69 -8.77
CA LEU A 23 -6.01 -17.35 -8.23
C LEU A 23 -6.86 -16.99 -7.00
N LYS A 24 -8.13 -17.44 -6.95
CA LYS A 24 -9.02 -17.27 -5.79
C LYS A 24 -8.49 -17.90 -4.49
N GLU A 25 -7.76 -19.02 -4.58
CA GLU A 25 -7.16 -19.68 -3.39
C GLU A 25 -5.93 -18.92 -2.94
N ARG A 26 -5.13 -18.45 -3.89
CA ARG A 26 -3.93 -17.64 -3.65
C ARG A 26 -4.31 -16.32 -2.98
N PHE A 27 -5.37 -15.64 -3.45
CA PHE A 27 -5.89 -14.44 -2.78
C PHE A 27 -6.37 -14.73 -1.35
N ARG A 28 -7.10 -15.83 -1.12
CA ARG A 28 -7.50 -16.21 0.24
C ARG A 28 -6.29 -16.42 1.16
N ALA A 29 -5.24 -17.06 0.65
CA ALA A 29 -3.98 -17.20 1.38
C ALA A 29 -3.35 -15.85 1.69
N LEU A 30 -3.24 -14.96 0.69
CA LEU A 30 -2.72 -13.60 0.85
C LEU A 30 -3.46 -12.81 1.94
N PHE A 31 -4.78 -12.72 1.87
CA PHE A 31 -5.56 -12.00 2.89
C PHE A 31 -5.47 -12.66 4.28
N THR A 32 -5.29 -13.98 4.33
CA THR A 32 -5.04 -14.67 5.60
C THR A 32 -3.69 -14.24 6.17
N LEU A 33 -2.62 -14.25 5.37
CA LEU A 33 -1.28 -13.79 5.78
C LEU A 33 -1.29 -12.33 6.23
N LYS A 34 -1.99 -11.44 5.50
CA LYS A 34 -2.19 -10.04 5.86
C LYS A 34 -2.80 -9.87 7.26
N ASN A 35 -3.79 -10.69 7.60
CA ASN A 35 -4.45 -10.63 8.92
C ASN A 35 -3.61 -11.27 10.04
N ILE A 36 -2.73 -12.21 9.71
CA ILE A 36 -1.81 -12.86 10.68
C ILE A 36 -0.63 -11.92 10.99
N GLY A 37 -0.03 -11.35 9.96
CA GLY A 37 1.15 -10.50 10.04
C GLY A 37 2.42 -11.20 10.53
N GLY A 38 3.42 -10.38 10.84
CA GLY A 38 4.72 -10.84 11.35
C GLY A 38 5.70 -11.34 10.27
N PRO A 39 6.93 -11.67 10.68
CA PRO A 39 8.04 -11.91 9.74
C PRO A 39 7.79 -13.05 8.74
N SER A 40 7.17 -14.15 9.17
CA SER A 40 6.89 -15.29 8.29
C SER A 40 5.82 -15.00 7.25
N ALA A 41 4.82 -14.17 7.60
CA ALA A 41 3.82 -13.71 6.66
C ALA A 41 4.44 -12.75 5.62
N LEU A 42 5.25 -11.79 6.08
CA LEU A 42 5.99 -10.89 5.20
C LEU A 42 6.87 -11.64 4.21
N ALA A 43 7.65 -12.61 4.68
CA ALA A 43 8.52 -13.41 3.81
C ALA A 43 7.73 -14.21 2.76
N SER A 44 6.55 -14.72 3.14
CA SER A 44 5.67 -15.47 2.22
C SER A 44 5.02 -14.57 1.16
N ILE A 45 4.72 -13.32 1.50
CA ILE A 45 4.18 -12.32 0.58
C ILE A 45 5.30 -11.82 -0.36
N GLU A 46 6.49 -11.53 0.19
CA GLU A 46 7.66 -11.07 -0.56
C GLU A 46 8.04 -12.04 -1.68
N SER A 47 8.05 -13.35 -1.40
CA SER A 47 8.43 -14.37 -2.38
C SER A 47 7.50 -14.45 -3.59
N CYS A 48 6.30 -13.87 -3.51
CA CYS A 48 5.29 -13.94 -4.55
C CYS A 48 5.35 -12.76 -5.55
N PHE A 49 6.24 -11.77 -5.37
CA PHE A 49 6.37 -10.63 -6.29
C PHE A 49 7.00 -10.99 -7.66
N ASP A 50 7.46 -12.23 -7.84
CA ASP A 50 7.92 -12.76 -9.13
C ASP A 50 6.80 -13.43 -9.97
N ASP A 51 5.55 -13.34 -9.51
CA ASP A 51 4.41 -13.94 -10.18
C ASP A 51 4.09 -13.26 -11.52
N GLU A 52 3.55 -14.03 -12.47
CA GLU A 52 3.17 -13.53 -13.78
C GLU A 52 1.90 -12.66 -13.74
N SER A 53 1.08 -12.81 -12.69
CA SER A 53 -0.15 -12.04 -12.53
C SER A 53 0.14 -10.66 -11.92
N ALA A 54 0.11 -9.62 -12.76
CA ALA A 54 0.17 -8.23 -12.31
C ALA A 54 -0.91 -7.89 -11.26
N LEU A 55 -2.11 -8.46 -11.42
CA LEU A 55 -3.20 -8.31 -10.45
C LEU A 55 -2.84 -8.90 -9.08
N LEU A 56 -2.18 -10.06 -9.04
CA LEU A 56 -1.74 -10.65 -7.78
C LEU A 56 -0.66 -9.79 -7.14
N LYS A 57 0.36 -9.39 -7.92
CA LYS A 57 1.47 -8.56 -7.43
C LYS A 57 1.01 -7.22 -6.86
N HIS A 58 0.05 -6.57 -7.52
CA HIS A 58 -0.63 -5.40 -6.99
C HIS A 58 -1.24 -5.70 -5.61
N GLU A 59 -2.05 -6.76 -5.49
CA GLU A 59 -2.69 -7.12 -4.23
C GLU A 59 -1.68 -7.47 -3.11
N LEU A 60 -0.50 -8.01 -3.45
CA LEU A 60 0.58 -8.22 -2.48
C LEU A 60 1.01 -6.89 -1.87
N ALA A 61 1.28 -5.87 -2.71
CA ALA A 61 1.67 -4.54 -2.26
C ALA A 61 0.56 -3.87 -1.42
N TYR A 62 -0.70 -3.96 -1.89
CA TYR A 62 -1.86 -3.49 -1.14
C TYR A 62 -1.91 -4.11 0.26
N CYS A 63 -1.82 -5.44 0.36
CA CYS A 63 -1.85 -6.15 1.63
C CYS A 63 -0.71 -5.73 2.56
N LEU A 64 0.50 -5.54 2.04
CA LEU A 64 1.63 -5.04 2.82
C LEU A 64 1.38 -3.62 3.37
N GLY A 65 0.77 -2.74 2.57
CA GLY A 65 0.36 -1.41 3.02
C GLY A 65 -0.68 -1.46 4.14
N GLN A 66 -1.69 -2.31 3.99
CA GLN A 66 -2.75 -2.52 4.99
C GLN A 66 -2.26 -3.23 6.26
N MET A 67 -1.11 -3.90 6.24
CA MET A 67 -0.48 -4.43 7.45
C MET A 67 0.15 -3.32 8.30
N GLN A 68 0.48 -2.17 7.69
CA GLN A 68 1.16 -1.04 8.33
C GLN A 68 2.43 -1.43 9.12
N ASP A 69 3.08 -2.52 8.71
CA ASP A 69 4.31 -3.01 9.33
C ASP A 69 5.51 -2.38 8.62
N ARG A 70 6.34 -1.66 9.38
CA ARG A 70 7.57 -1.01 8.85
C ARG A 70 8.54 -2.02 8.25
N ALA A 71 8.52 -3.29 8.66
CA ALA A 71 9.34 -4.33 8.06
C ALA A 71 9.01 -4.60 6.58
N ALA A 72 7.86 -4.14 6.07
CA ALA A 72 7.50 -4.21 4.66
C ALA A 72 8.15 -3.13 3.78
N ILE A 73 8.68 -2.05 4.37
CA ILE A 73 9.24 -0.90 3.63
C ILE A 73 10.32 -1.32 2.62
N PRO A 74 11.33 -2.15 2.98
CA PRO A 74 12.36 -2.56 2.02
C PRO A 74 11.79 -3.36 0.83
N ILE A 75 10.74 -4.15 1.06
CA ILE A 75 10.06 -4.95 0.03
C ILE A 75 9.34 -4.02 -0.95
N LEU A 76 8.52 -3.11 -0.43
CA LEU A 76 7.76 -2.16 -1.23
C LEU A 76 8.66 -1.19 -2.00
N ALA A 77 9.74 -0.72 -1.36
CA ALA A 77 10.75 0.10 -2.03
C ALA A 77 11.31 -0.63 -3.25
N LYS A 78 11.76 -1.88 -3.09
CA LYS A 78 12.28 -2.69 -4.20
C LYS A 78 11.28 -2.83 -5.36
N VAL A 79 9.98 -2.98 -5.05
CA VAL A 79 8.92 -3.07 -6.07
C VAL A 79 8.71 -1.75 -6.80
N LEU A 80 8.68 -0.62 -6.08
CA LEU A 80 8.56 0.72 -6.67
C LEU A 80 9.76 1.05 -7.58
N GLU A 81 10.97 0.66 -7.18
CA GLU A 81 12.19 0.92 -7.95
C GLU A 81 12.34 0.05 -9.21
N ASP A 82 11.68 -1.11 -9.26
CA ASP A 82 11.81 -2.05 -10.36
C ASP A 82 10.99 -1.60 -11.58
N VAL A 83 11.66 -0.91 -12.51
CA VAL A 83 11.08 -0.45 -13.78
C VAL A 83 10.60 -1.58 -14.71
N LYS A 84 10.86 -2.86 -14.36
CA LYS A 84 10.31 -4.02 -15.08
C LYS A 84 8.95 -4.45 -14.55
N GLN A 85 8.55 -4.01 -13.36
CA GLN A 85 7.20 -4.22 -12.84
C GLN A 85 6.21 -3.35 -13.62
N GLU A 86 4.98 -3.83 -13.72
CA GLU A 86 3.90 -3.10 -14.37
C GLU A 86 3.58 -1.82 -13.60
N PRO A 87 3.18 -0.72 -14.28
CA PRO A 87 2.74 0.52 -13.62
C PRO A 87 1.76 0.30 -12.46
N MET A 88 0.81 -0.63 -12.63
CA MET A 88 -0.17 -0.96 -11.61
C MET A 88 0.46 -1.48 -10.30
N VAL A 89 1.51 -2.29 -10.40
CA VAL A 89 2.19 -2.86 -9.24
C VAL A 89 3.05 -1.80 -8.55
N ARG A 90 3.70 -0.93 -9.35
CA ARG A 90 4.56 0.14 -8.85
C ARG A 90 3.78 1.22 -8.12
N HIS A 91 2.62 1.66 -8.65
CA HIS A 91 1.80 2.66 -7.94
C HIS A 91 1.29 2.09 -6.62
N GLU A 92 0.84 0.82 -6.60
CA GLU A 92 0.34 0.21 -5.37
C GLU A 92 1.44 0.07 -4.31
N ALA A 93 2.68 -0.16 -4.73
CA ALA A 93 3.82 -0.12 -3.81
C ALA A 93 4.08 1.28 -3.23
N ALA A 94 3.92 2.34 -4.03
CA ALA A 94 4.01 3.72 -3.55
C ALA A 94 2.87 4.08 -2.58
N GLU A 95 1.63 3.68 -2.89
CA GLU A 95 0.48 3.86 -2.01
C GLU A 95 0.68 3.13 -0.68
N ALA A 96 1.14 1.88 -0.72
CA ALA A 96 1.45 1.08 0.46
C ALA A 96 2.53 1.72 1.35
N LEU A 97 3.57 2.34 0.77
CA LEU A 97 4.55 3.12 1.53
C LEU A 97 3.89 4.32 2.25
N GLY A 98 2.98 5.04 1.57
CA GLY A 98 2.18 6.10 2.16
C GLY A 98 1.24 5.61 3.27
N ALA A 99 0.64 4.43 3.10
CA ALA A 99 -0.24 3.77 4.07
C ALA A 99 0.51 3.40 5.37
N ILE A 100 1.76 2.94 5.26
CA ILE A 100 2.66 2.71 6.41
C ILE A 100 2.99 4.03 7.11
N GLY A 101 3.16 5.12 6.36
CA GLY A 101 3.27 6.47 6.92
C GLY A 101 4.57 6.76 7.68
N ALA A 102 5.63 5.97 7.45
CA ALA A 102 6.91 6.16 8.12
C ALA A 102 7.75 7.25 7.43
N SER A 103 8.38 8.14 8.19
CA SER A 103 9.21 9.23 7.66
C SER A 103 10.38 8.76 6.80
N GLU A 104 10.88 7.55 7.04
CA GLU A 104 12.00 6.95 6.28
C GLU A 104 11.67 6.68 4.80
N VAL A 105 10.39 6.72 4.40
CA VAL A 105 9.98 6.52 3.01
C VAL A 105 9.95 7.82 2.20
N GLU A 106 10.18 8.99 2.81
CA GLU A 106 10.08 10.27 2.11
C GLU A 106 11.04 10.39 0.93
N ASP A 107 12.30 10.01 1.10
CA ASP A 107 13.33 10.16 0.07
C ASP A 107 12.98 9.37 -1.20
N ILE A 108 12.45 8.15 -1.04
CA ILE A 108 12.03 7.33 -2.18
C ILE A 108 10.77 7.90 -2.84
N LEU A 109 9.79 8.37 -2.06
CA LEU A 109 8.59 9.00 -2.63
C LEU A 109 8.93 10.30 -3.38
N VAL A 110 9.84 11.14 -2.86
CA VAL A 110 10.32 12.36 -3.55
C VAL A 110 11.05 12.02 -4.84
N LYS A 111 11.81 10.92 -4.86
CA LYS A 111 12.51 10.46 -6.07
C LYS A 111 11.52 10.03 -7.15
N TYR A 112 10.49 9.24 -6.78
CA TYR A 112 9.53 8.66 -7.71
C TYR A 112 8.29 9.53 -7.97
N SER A 113 8.12 10.66 -7.28
CA SER A 113 7.13 11.69 -7.65
C SER A 113 7.45 12.38 -8.98
N LYS A 114 8.61 12.07 -9.58
CA LYS A 114 9.03 12.54 -10.91
C LYS A 114 9.21 11.38 -11.89
N ASP A 115 8.61 10.22 -11.59
CA ASP A 115 8.67 9.06 -12.46
C ASP A 115 8.04 9.38 -13.83
N PRO A 116 8.59 8.85 -14.95
CA PRO A 116 7.97 9.04 -16.26
C PRO A 116 6.60 8.37 -16.40
N VAL A 117 6.27 7.41 -15.53
CA VAL A 117 4.96 6.77 -15.46
C VAL A 117 4.06 7.61 -14.56
N VAL A 118 3.05 8.24 -15.15
CA VAL A 118 2.20 9.24 -14.48
C VAL A 118 1.50 8.66 -13.25
N GLU A 119 1.01 7.42 -13.33
CA GLU A 119 0.34 6.74 -12.23
C GLU A 119 1.27 6.56 -11.03
N VAL A 120 2.55 6.30 -11.27
CA VAL A 120 3.56 6.17 -10.19
C VAL A 120 3.89 7.55 -9.61
N ALA A 121 4.09 8.55 -10.47
CA ALA A 121 4.41 9.90 -10.05
C ALA A 121 3.30 10.51 -9.16
N GLU A 122 2.06 10.47 -9.63
CA GLU A 122 0.88 11.00 -8.91
C GLU A 122 0.66 10.26 -7.58
N THR A 123 0.74 8.93 -7.56
CA THR A 123 0.62 8.18 -6.31
C THR A 123 1.74 8.50 -5.33
N CYS A 124 2.98 8.69 -5.80
CA CYS A 124 4.08 9.12 -4.94
C CYS A 124 3.86 10.52 -4.35
N GLU A 125 3.27 11.46 -5.11
CA GLU A 125 2.90 12.78 -4.60
C GLU A 125 1.85 12.69 -3.49
N ILE A 126 0.78 11.92 -3.71
CA ILE A 126 -0.27 11.68 -2.70
C ILE A 126 0.31 11.02 -1.45
N ALA A 127 1.09 9.95 -1.62
CA ALA A 127 1.73 9.23 -0.52
C ALA A 127 2.69 10.13 0.29
N LEU A 128 3.43 11.02 -0.39
CA LEU A 128 4.31 11.98 0.26
C LEU A 128 3.52 13.03 1.06
N GLY A 129 2.44 13.55 0.49
CA GLY A 129 1.49 14.42 1.18
C GLY A 129 0.97 13.77 2.46
N ARG A 130 0.58 12.48 2.36
CA ARG A 130 0.11 11.69 3.49
C ARG A 130 1.15 11.54 4.58
N VAL A 131 2.37 11.13 4.23
CA VAL A 131 3.47 10.95 5.19
C VAL A 131 3.76 12.26 5.93
N ARG A 132 3.83 13.37 5.21
CA ARG A 132 4.06 14.70 5.79
C ARG A 132 2.89 15.16 6.67
N TRP A 133 1.65 14.90 6.25
CA TRP A 133 0.48 15.20 7.05
C TRP A 133 0.46 14.42 8.36
N LEU A 134 0.81 13.12 8.33
CA LEU A 134 0.92 12.29 9.54
C LEU A 134 1.99 12.80 10.51
N GLN A 135 3.10 13.34 10.00
CA GLN A 135 4.14 13.95 10.82
C GLN A 135 3.75 15.32 11.41
N ASN A 136 3.04 16.12 10.61
CA ASN A 136 2.63 17.47 10.97
C ASN A 136 1.32 17.53 11.77
N LYS A 137 0.68 16.39 12.06
CA LYS A 137 -0.54 16.35 12.89
C LYS A 137 -0.28 17.05 14.22
N GLU A 138 -0.74 18.29 14.33
CA GLU A 138 -1.03 18.90 15.62
C GLU A 138 -1.99 17.99 16.38
N GLN A 139 -1.77 17.87 17.69
CA GLN A 139 -2.54 17.05 18.62
C GLN A 139 -4.04 17.43 18.55
N GLY A 140 -4.84 16.79 17.69
CA GLY A 140 -6.26 17.14 17.55
C GLY A 140 -7.07 16.43 16.48
N PHE A 141 -6.45 15.92 15.40
CA PHE A 141 -7.19 15.11 14.42
C PHE A 141 -7.50 13.72 15.01
N VAL A 142 -8.79 13.48 15.27
CA VAL A 142 -9.30 12.15 15.64
C VAL A 142 -9.89 11.53 14.39
N ASP A 143 -9.29 10.43 13.94
CA ASP A 143 -9.87 9.62 12.90
C ASP A 143 -11.11 8.90 13.45
N ASN A 144 -12.29 9.35 13.02
CA ASN A 144 -13.57 8.76 13.41
C ASN A 144 -14.09 7.78 12.35
N ASN A 145 -13.23 7.30 11.44
CA ASN A 145 -13.63 6.36 10.41
C ASN A 145 -14.13 5.03 11.03
N PRO A 146 -15.42 4.68 10.84
CA PRO A 146 -15.98 3.44 11.41
C PRO A 146 -15.48 2.17 10.72
N TYR A 147 -14.83 2.30 9.56
CA TYR A 147 -14.37 1.17 8.75
C TYR A 147 -12.90 0.82 8.97
N ALA A 148 -12.16 1.65 9.73
CA ALA A 148 -10.72 1.52 9.94
C ALA A 148 -9.94 1.36 8.61
N SER A 149 -10.41 2.02 7.54
CA SER A 149 -9.70 2.06 6.27
C SER A 149 -8.51 3.00 6.35
N VAL A 150 -7.47 2.68 5.58
CA VAL A 150 -6.29 3.52 5.42
C VAL A 150 -6.48 4.33 4.15
N ASP A 151 -7.09 5.52 4.28
CA ASP A 151 -7.38 6.36 3.12
C ASP A 151 -6.12 7.13 2.68
N PRO A 152 -5.85 7.30 1.38
CA PRO A 152 -4.63 7.98 0.90
C PRO A 152 -4.55 9.45 1.31
N THR A 153 -5.68 10.14 1.40
CA THR A 153 -5.78 11.56 1.79
C THR A 153 -6.67 11.74 3.02
N PRO A 154 -6.49 12.82 3.81
CA PRO A 154 -7.42 13.14 4.88
C PRO A 154 -8.81 13.51 4.33
N PRO A 155 -9.87 13.37 5.13
CA PRO A 155 -11.21 13.79 4.72
C PRO A 155 -11.25 15.30 4.49
N ALA A 156 -12.07 15.73 3.52
CA ALA A 156 -12.30 17.14 3.26
C ALA A 156 -12.91 17.84 4.49
N VAL A 157 -12.52 19.09 4.71
CA VAL A 157 -13.03 19.92 5.82
C VAL A 157 -14.47 20.39 5.54
N THR A 158 -14.80 20.58 4.26
CA THR A 158 -16.12 21.03 3.81
C THR A 158 -17.01 19.85 3.42
N ASN A 159 -18.31 20.01 3.67
CA ASN A 159 -19.37 19.10 3.21
C ASN A 159 -20.24 19.74 2.11
N SER A 160 -19.89 20.94 1.60
CA SER A 160 -20.62 21.57 0.50
C SER A 160 -20.33 20.83 -0.80
N VAL A 161 -21.40 20.37 -1.46
CA VAL A 161 -21.30 19.70 -2.75
C VAL A 161 -20.76 20.67 -3.81
N GLU A 162 -21.15 21.93 -3.77
CA GLU A 162 -20.71 22.96 -4.71
C GLU A 162 -19.21 23.26 -4.59
N GLU A 163 -18.70 23.36 -3.35
CA GLU A 163 -17.26 23.56 -3.10
C GLU A 163 -16.45 22.34 -3.52
N LEU A 164 -16.90 21.14 -3.12
CA LEU A 164 -16.23 19.89 -3.50
C LEU A 164 -16.23 19.70 -5.01
N GLN A 165 -17.33 19.98 -5.70
CA GLN A 165 -17.40 19.89 -7.15
C GLN A 165 -16.40 20.84 -7.82
N ARG A 166 -16.26 22.07 -7.31
CA ARG A 166 -15.30 23.03 -7.87
C ARG A 166 -13.86 22.54 -7.69
N THR A 167 -13.51 22.04 -6.51
CA THR A 167 -12.15 21.57 -6.22
C THR A 167 -11.82 20.27 -6.95
N LEU A 168 -12.72 19.27 -6.91
CA LEU A 168 -12.45 17.94 -7.50
C LEU A 168 -12.46 17.93 -9.04
N LEU A 169 -12.93 19.01 -9.68
CA LEU A 169 -12.90 19.18 -11.13
C LEU A 169 -11.80 20.16 -11.59
N ASP A 170 -11.01 20.71 -10.68
CA ASP A 170 -9.90 21.61 -11.01
C ASP A 170 -8.59 20.80 -11.14
N GLU A 171 -8.17 20.57 -12.39
CA GLU A 171 -6.93 19.83 -12.70
C GLU A 171 -5.65 20.58 -12.29
N THR A 172 -5.75 21.83 -11.83
CA THR A 172 -4.61 22.62 -11.34
C THR A 172 -4.41 22.55 -9.83
N GLU A 173 -5.39 22.00 -9.11
CA GLU A 173 -5.31 21.79 -7.66
C GLU A 173 -4.44 20.58 -7.30
N SER A 174 -3.97 20.56 -6.06
CA SER A 174 -3.21 19.43 -5.50
C SER A 174 -4.06 18.15 -5.48
N LEU A 175 -3.44 17.00 -5.78
CA LEU A 175 -4.05 15.68 -5.60
C LEU A 175 -4.16 15.27 -4.11
N PHE A 176 -3.45 15.95 -3.21
CA PHE A 176 -3.47 15.76 -1.76
C PHE A 176 -4.19 16.90 -1.03
#